data_AF-A0A9E3YCB4-F1
#
_entry.id   AF-A0A9E3YCB4-F1
#
_cell.length_a   1.000
_cell.length_b   1.000
_cell.length_c   1.000
_cell.angle_alpha   90.00
_cell.angle_beta   90.00
_cell.angle_gamma   90.00
#
_symmetry.space_group_name_H-M   'P 1'
#
loop_
_entity.id
_entity.type
_entity.pdbx_description
1 polymer ?
#
loop_
_entity_poly.entity_id
_entity_poly.type
_entity_poly.pdbx_seq_one_letter_code
_entity_poly.pdbx_strand_id
1 'polypeptide(L)'
;LGDELLVGPARTPIKVVGWVDDTAYNGQGGLWANISTWQEVLAQNRPGARLAEGTVQALAVRSSVDAAELIDQIDSALAGSAYALSVQDAINEIPGVTEQQSTFNQILGVTVVIALVVIALFFALITVERTGLYGVLKAIGARSRSIFAGLVLQAVVVTAVASAIAGVLAVVLDLLIGPGSIPLYISPGRIASSVLLLLVAAVAGCAFSLRRVLRIDPASALGS
;
A
#
# COMPACT_ATOMS: atom_id res chain seq x y z
N LEU A 1 -22.06 14.43 26.63
CA LEU A 1 -21.61 13.48 27.69
C LEU A 1 -22.78 13.34 28.66
N GLY A 2 -23.24 12.12 28.93
CA GLY A 2 -24.50 11.88 29.65
C GLY A 2 -25.74 11.84 28.76
N ASP A 3 -25.58 12.07 27.45
CA ASP A 3 -26.66 12.02 26.46
C ASP A 3 -27.13 10.57 26.26
N GLU A 4 -28.40 10.39 25.90
CA GLU A 4 -28.96 9.10 25.52
C GLU A 4 -28.98 8.95 24.00
N LEU A 5 -28.37 7.86 23.52
CA LEU A 5 -28.44 7.42 22.14
C LEU A 5 -29.42 6.26 22.03
N LEU A 6 -30.29 6.31 21.01
CA LEU A 6 -31.26 5.27 20.73
C LEU A 6 -30.73 4.38 19.61
N VAL A 7 -30.34 3.14 19.95
CA VAL A 7 -29.64 2.24 19.03
C VAL A 7 -30.59 1.22 18.43
N GLY A 8 -30.47 1.02 17.11
CA GLY A 8 -31.16 0.00 16.33
C GLY A 8 -32.67 0.20 16.18
N PRO A 9 -33.38 -0.75 15.53
CA PRO A 9 -34.81 -0.64 15.24
C PRO A 9 -35.70 -0.56 16.49
N ALA A 10 -35.30 -1.21 17.59
CA ALA A 10 -36.02 -1.19 18.85
C ALA A 10 -35.78 0.11 19.65
N ARG A 11 -34.89 0.99 19.16
CA ARG A 11 -34.52 2.27 19.80
C ARG A 11 -34.07 2.07 21.24
N THR A 12 -33.22 1.07 21.49
CA THR A 12 -32.70 0.77 22.83
C THR A 12 -31.88 1.95 23.35
N PRO A 13 -32.22 2.55 24.50
CA PRO A 13 -31.49 3.67 25.05
C PRO A 13 -30.15 3.21 25.63
N ILE A 14 -29.06 3.87 25.24
CA ILE A 14 -27.73 3.74 25.84
C ILE A 14 -27.21 5.12 26.24
N LYS A 15 -26.51 5.20 27.38
CA LYS A 15 -25.94 6.45 27.89
C LYS A 15 -24.49 6.62 27.42
N VAL A 16 -24.18 7.80 26.89
CA VAL A 16 -22.81 8.17 26.49
C VAL A 16 -21.99 8.52 27.73
N VAL A 17 -21.02 7.68 28.07
CA VAL A 17 -20.15 7.85 29.25
C VAL A 17 -18.77 8.42 28.93
N GLY A 18 -18.40 8.50 27.66
CA GLY A 18 -17.08 8.95 27.21
C GLY A 18 -16.98 9.06 25.70
N TRP A 19 -15.87 9.62 25.25
CA TRP A 19 -15.46 9.66 23.86
C TRP A 19 -14.13 8.92 23.72
N VAL A 20 -13.96 8.25 22.60
CA VAL A 20 -12.75 7.51 22.26
C VAL A 20 -12.48 7.72 20.78
N ASP A 21 -11.21 7.87 20.44
CA ASP A 21 -10.74 8.03 19.07
C ASP A 21 -10.55 6.65 18.40
N ASP A 22 -10.45 6.64 17.07
CA ASP A 22 -10.13 5.45 16.28
C ASP A 22 -11.12 4.28 16.47
N THR A 23 -12.41 4.60 16.56
CA THR A 23 -13.49 3.61 16.65
C THR A 23 -14.07 3.23 15.31
N ALA A 24 -13.57 3.83 14.23
CA ALA A 24 -14.17 3.69 12.92
C ALA A 24 -13.95 2.26 12.37
N TYR A 25 -15.03 1.62 11.93
CA TYR A 25 -14.99 0.33 11.28
C TYR A 25 -15.59 0.45 9.87
N ASN A 26 -14.80 0.14 8.84
CA ASN A 26 -15.18 0.30 7.43
C ASN A 26 -15.72 1.71 7.10
N GLY A 27 -15.10 2.75 7.66
CA GLY A 27 -15.49 4.15 7.46
C GLY A 27 -16.78 4.56 8.19
N GLN A 28 -17.38 3.67 8.98
CA GLN A 28 -18.53 3.97 9.82
C GLN A 28 -18.06 4.23 11.26
N GLY A 29 -18.73 5.15 11.95
CA GLY A 29 -18.46 5.38 13.38
C GLY A 29 -18.74 4.13 14.21
N GLY A 30 -17.87 3.85 15.18
CA GLY A 30 -18.05 2.76 16.12
C GLY A 30 -18.47 3.24 17.50
N LEU A 31 -19.03 2.33 18.28
CA LEU A 31 -19.33 2.53 19.69
C LEU A 31 -18.68 1.41 20.49
N TRP A 32 -18.07 1.77 21.61
CA TRP A 32 -17.57 0.80 22.59
C TRP A 32 -18.54 0.73 23.76
N ALA A 33 -18.86 -0.49 24.17
CA ALA A 33 -19.73 -0.77 25.31
C ALA A 33 -19.25 -2.02 26.05
N ASN A 34 -19.70 -2.18 27.29
CA ASN A 34 -19.50 -3.41 28.03
C ASN A 34 -20.21 -4.57 27.33
N ILE A 35 -19.67 -5.79 27.48
CA ILE A 35 -20.23 -6.99 26.83
C ILE A 35 -21.70 -7.21 27.19
N SER A 36 -22.09 -6.93 28.43
CA SER A 36 -23.47 -7.04 28.91
C SER A 36 -24.40 -6.05 28.19
N THR A 37 -23.99 -4.79 28.07
CA THR A 37 -24.74 -3.75 27.34
C THR A 37 -24.87 -4.12 25.86
N TRP A 38 -23.80 -4.61 25.23
CA TRP A 38 -23.85 -5.05 23.84
C TRP A 38 -24.80 -6.24 23.65
N GLN A 39 -24.75 -7.24 24.53
CA GLN A 39 -25.66 -8.40 24.49
C GLN A 39 -27.12 -7.99 24.67
N GLU A 40 -27.42 -7.06 25.59
CA GLU A 40 -28.77 -6.54 25.79
C GLU A 40 -29.28 -5.79 24.56
N VAL A 41 -28.48 -4.87 24.02
CA VAL A 41 -28.83 -4.11 22.80
C VAL A 41 -29.04 -5.06 21.62
N LEU A 42 -28.16 -6.05 21.42
CA LEU A 42 -28.31 -7.06 20.39
C LEU A 42 -29.59 -7.88 20.59
N ALA A 43 -29.86 -8.31 21.82
CA ALA A 43 -31.01 -9.11 22.18
C ALA A 43 -32.35 -8.38 21.95
N GLN A 44 -32.38 -7.06 22.10
CA GLN A 44 -33.56 -6.22 21.85
C GLN A 44 -33.73 -5.86 20.36
N ASN A 45 -32.64 -5.59 19.65
CA ASN A 45 -32.68 -5.12 18.27
C ASN A 45 -32.61 -6.23 17.21
N ARG A 46 -32.03 -7.38 17.57
CA ARG A 46 -31.88 -8.56 16.71
C ARG A 46 -32.10 -9.85 17.52
N PRO A 47 -33.34 -10.17 17.93
CA PRO A 47 -33.61 -11.34 18.77
C PRO A 47 -33.14 -12.67 18.17
N GLY A 48 -33.16 -12.81 16.84
CA GLY A 48 -32.67 -14.00 16.14
C GLY A 48 -31.15 -14.14 16.06
N ALA A 49 -30.39 -13.14 16.52
CA ALA A 49 -28.93 -13.16 16.56
C ALA A 49 -28.39 -13.25 18.01
N ARG A 50 -29.24 -13.64 18.97
CA ARG A 50 -28.82 -13.83 20.37
C ARG A 50 -27.80 -14.95 20.48
N LEU A 51 -26.74 -14.66 21.23
CA LEU A 51 -25.75 -15.66 21.61
C LEU A 51 -26.17 -16.33 22.92
N ALA A 52 -25.67 -17.54 23.15
CA ALA A 52 -25.86 -18.21 24.43
C ALA A 52 -25.13 -17.45 25.55
N GLU A 53 -25.59 -17.64 26.78
CA GLU A 53 -25.00 -16.99 27.94
C GLU A 53 -23.52 -17.39 28.09
N GLY A 54 -22.65 -16.41 28.33
CA GLY A 54 -21.20 -16.62 28.40
C GLY A 54 -20.49 -16.82 27.04
N THR A 55 -21.20 -16.77 25.90
CA THR A 55 -20.56 -16.84 24.58
C THR A 55 -20.02 -15.48 24.13
N VAL A 56 -18.77 -15.48 23.66
CA VAL A 56 -18.11 -14.34 23.01
C VAL A 56 -17.74 -14.71 21.58
N GLN A 57 -17.85 -13.75 20.65
CA GLN A 57 -17.60 -13.99 19.23
C GLN A 57 -16.10 -13.97 18.87
N ALA A 58 -15.28 -13.35 19.71
CA ALA A 58 -13.85 -13.24 19.50
C ALA A 58 -13.14 -13.10 20.85
N LEU A 59 -11.94 -13.67 20.94
CA LEU A 59 -11.05 -13.54 22.09
C LEU A 59 -9.65 -13.14 21.59
N ALA A 60 -9.16 -12.00 22.04
CA ALA A 60 -7.79 -11.59 21.75
C ALA A 60 -6.82 -12.28 22.72
N VAL A 61 -5.87 -13.02 22.18
CA VAL A 61 -4.82 -13.71 22.95
C VAL A 61 -3.49 -13.01 22.69
N ARG A 62 -2.76 -12.71 23.76
CA ARG A 62 -1.39 -12.18 23.69
C ARG A 62 -0.44 -13.18 24.31
N SER A 63 0.58 -13.58 23.56
CA SER A 63 1.61 -14.53 24.00
C SER A 63 2.99 -14.06 23.56
N SER A 64 4.02 -14.57 24.24
CA SER A 64 5.42 -14.45 23.82
C SER A 64 5.88 -15.59 22.89
N VAL A 65 5.03 -16.60 22.68
CA VAL A 65 5.25 -17.72 21.76
C VAL A 65 5.02 -17.25 20.32
N ASP A 66 5.65 -17.94 19.35
CA ASP A 66 5.39 -17.71 17.93
C ASP A 66 3.90 -17.88 17.60
N ALA A 67 3.39 -17.04 16.70
CA ALA A 67 1.97 -16.99 16.39
C ALA A 67 1.47 -18.28 15.74
N ALA A 68 2.26 -18.91 14.87
CA ALA A 68 1.84 -20.14 14.20
C ALA A 68 1.74 -21.29 15.19
N GLU A 69 2.74 -21.43 16.07
CA GLU A 69 2.73 -22.44 17.13
C GLU A 69 1.55 -22.23 18.10
N LEU A 70 1.25 -20.99 18.46
CA LEU A 70 0.13 -20.67 19.34
C LEU A 70 -1.23 -21.01 18.70
N ILE A 71 -1.39 -20.73 17.41
CA ILE A 71 -2.62 -21.04 16.65
C ILE A 71 -2.85 -22.56 16.67
N ASP A 72 -1.84 -23.35 16.32
CA ASP A 72 -1.94 -24.81 16.31
C ASP A 72 -2.32 -25.39 17.68
N GLN A 73 -1.74 -24.84 18.76
CA GLN A 73 -2.06 -25.25 20.13
C GLN A 73 -3.50 -24.91 20.51
N ILE A 74 -3.98 -23.70 20.16
CA ILE A 74 -5.33 -23.26 20.46
C ILE A 74 -6.35 -24.08 19.67
N ASP A 75 -6.14 -24.29 18.37
CA ASP A 75 -7.03 -25.07 17.52
C ASP A 75 -7.14 -26.52 17.99
N SER A 76 -6.02 -27.12 18.37
CA SER A 76 -5.98 -28.46 18.93
C SER A 76 -6.77 -28.56 20.24
N ALA A 77 -6.67 -27.54 21.11
CA ALA A 77 -7.38 -27.50 22.39
C ALA A 77 -8.89 -27.25 22.22
N LEU A 78 -9.30 -26.47 21.21
CA LEU A 78 -10.69 -26.12 20.95
C LEU A 78 -11.48 -27.22 20.23
N ALA A 79 -10.81 -28.23 19.67
CA ALA A 79 -11.42 -29.40 19.05
C ALA A 79 -12.54 -29.07 18.05
N GLY A 80 -12.37 -28.01 17.26
CA GLY A 80 -13.31 -27.58 16.22
C GLY A 80 -14.51 -26.74 16.72
N SER A 81 -14.58 -26.41 18.02
CA SER A 81 -15.60 -25.49 18.54
C SER A 81 -15.39 -24.03 18.12
N ALA A 82 -14.13 -23.66 17.86
CA ALA A 82 -13.69 -22.39 17.31
C ALA A 82 -12.33 -22.59 16.64
N TYR A 83 -11.85 -21.55 15.94
CA TYR A 83 -10.56 -21.53 15.29
C TYR A 83 -9.78 -20.26 15.70
N ALA A 84 -8.47 -20.37 15.77
CA ALA A 84 -7.54 -19.29 16.01
C ALA A 84 -7.03 -18.72 14.68
N LEU A 85 -6.91 -17.40 14.62
CA LEU A 85 -6.32 -16.70 13.50
C LEU A 85 -5.21 -15.79 13.98
N SER A 86 -4.21 -15.57 13.12
CA SER A 86 -3.33 -14.43 13.31
C SER A 86 -4.14 -13.13 13.15
N VAL A 87 -3.63 -12.03 13.69
CA VAL A 87 -4.28 -10.71 13.51
C VAL A 87 -4.43 -10.38 12.01
N GLN A 88 -3.44 -10.74 11.19
CA GLN A 88 -3.48 -10.47 9.76
C GLN A 88 -4.55 -11.31 9.05
N ASP A 89 -4.69 -12.58 9.40
CA ASP A 89 -5.70 -13.45 8.81
C ASP A 89 -7.11 -13.04 9.25
N ALA A 90 -7.27 -12.68 10.52
CA ALA A 90 -8.53 -12.11 11.02
C ALA A 90 -8.94 -10.84 10.27
N ILE A 91 -7.98 -9.98 9.90
CA ILE A 91 -8.23 -8.80 9.06
C ILE A 91 -8.65 -9.21 7.64
N ASN A 92 -8.01 -10.22 7.06
CA ASN A 92 -8.29 -10.67 5.69
C ASN A 92 -9.66 -11.35 5.55
N GLU A 93 -10.15 -11.97 6.63
CA GLU A 93 -11.49 -12.58 6.72
C GLU A 93 -12.63 -11.54 6.84
N ILE A 94 -12.31 -10.27 7.11
CA ILE A 94 -13.32 -9.20 7.10
C ILE A 94 -13.90 -9.09 5.67
N PRO A 95 -15.23 -9.22 5.50
CA PRO A 95 -15.85 -9.15 4.18
C PRO A 95 -15.47 -7.88 3.43
N GLY A 96 -14.91 -8.06 2.22
CA GLY A 96 -14.52 -6.96 1.33
C GLY A 96 -13.08 -6.46 1.50
N VAL A 97 -12.37 -6.78 2.60
CA VAL A 97 -10.99 -6.30 2.80
C VAL A 97 -10.03 -6.87 1.75
N THR A 98 -10.08 -8.17 1.51
CA THR A 98 -9.21 -8.83 0.51
C THR A 98 -9.48 -8.30 -0.91
N GLU A 99 -10.76 -8.13 -1.28
CA GLU A 99 -11.15 -7.58 -2.58
C GLU A 99 -10.73 -6.13 -2.76
N GLN A 100 -10.88 -5.32 -1.71
CA GLN A 100 -10.42 -3.94 -1.69
C GLN A 100 -8.90 -3.86 -1.85
N GLN A 101 -8.15 -4.65 -1.09
CA GLN A 101 -6.68 -4.73 -1.21
C GLN A 101 -6.25 -5.17 -2.61
N SER A 102 -6.92 -6.18 -3.17
CA SER A 102 -6.68 -6.66 -4.55
C SER A 102 -6.87 -5.53 -5.57
N THR A 103 -7.99 -4.80 -5.48
CA THR A 103 -8.29 -3.68 -6.38
C THR A 103 -7.23 -2.58 -6.26
N PHE A 104 -6.85 -2.18 -5.04
CA PHE A 104 -5.78 -1.20 -4.83
C PHE A 104 -4.44 -1.67 -5.40
N ASN A 105 -4.07 -2.94 -5.21
CA ASN A 105 -2.84 -3.50 -5.75
C ASN A 105 -2.83 -3.53 -7.28
N GLN A 106 -3.99 -3.77 -7.91
CA GLN A 106 -4.13 -3.72 -9.37
C GLN A 106 -3.94 -2.29 -9.90
N ILE A 107 -4.57 -1.30 -9.25
CA ILE A 107 -4.39 0.12 -9.60
C ILE A 107 -2.91 0.50 -9.49
N LEU A 108 -2.27 0.16 -8.36
CA LEU A 108 -0.84 0.40 -8.15
C LEU A 108 0.02 -0.28 -9.21
N GLY A 109 -0.28 -1.52 -9.55
CA GLY A 109 0.42 -2.27 -10.61
C GLY A 109 0.33 -1.57 -11.96
N VAL A 110 -0.87 -1.14 -12.37
CA VAL A 110 -1.07 -0.40 -13.62
C VAL A 110 -0.33 0.95 -13.59
N THR A 111 -0.41 1.70 -12.49
CA THR A 111 0.31 2.98 -12.33
C THR A 111 1.82 2.80 -12.49
N VAL A 112 2.39 1.74 -11.89
CA VAL A 112 3.80 1.40 -12.04
C VAL A 112 4.15 1.07 -13.48
N VAL A 113 3.32 0.30 -14.19
CA VAL A 113 3.53 -0.03 -15.61
C VAL A 113 3.49 1.21 -16.49
N ILE A 114 2.56 2.13 -16.25
CA ILE A 114 2.49 3.39 -16.99
C ILE A 114 3.74 4.24 -16.72
N ALA A 115 4.15 4.37 -15.46
CA ALA A 115 5.36 5.11 -15.09
C ALA A 115 6.62 4.54 -15.77
N LEU A 116 6.76 3.21 -15.78
CA LEU A 116 7.78 2.47 -16.51
C LEU A 116 7.87 2.87 -17.99
N VAL A 117 6.74 2.87 -18.69
CA VAL A 117 6.65 3.20 -20.11
C VAL A 117 7.02 4.66 -20.34
N VAL A 118 6.50 5.58 -19.53
CA VAL A 118 6.79 7.02 -19.64
C VAL A 118 8.29 7.29 -19.43
N ILE A 119 8.91 6.67 -18.42
CA ILE A 119 10.35 6.82 -18.17
C ILE A 119 11.16 6.27 -19.35
N ALA A 120 10.80 5.09 -19.87
CA ALA A 120 11.48 4.50 -21.02
C ALA A 120 11.41 5.41 -22.27
N LEU A 121 10.24 5.97 -22.55
CA LEU A 121 10.02 6.90 -23.67
C LEU A 121 10.79 8.20 -23.48
N PHE A 122 10.83 8.75 -22.27
CA PHE A 122 11.60 9.96 -21.96
C PHE A 122 13.11 9.76 -22.21
N PHE A 123 13.66 8.65 -21.73
CA PHE A 123 15.07 8.32 -22.02
C PHE A 123 15.31 8.02 -23.50
N ALA A 124 14.35 7.44 -24.22
CA ALA A 124 14.44 7.29 -25.68
C ALA A 124 14.53 8.63 -26.39
N LEU A 125 13.65 9.57 -26.04
CA LEU A 125 13.63 10.89 -26.62
C LEU A 125 14.95 11.64 -26.37
N ILE A 126 15.43 11.69 -25.12
CA ILE A 126 16.72 12.32 -24.78
C ILE A 126 17.89 11.64 -25.49
N THR A 127 17.86 10.31 -25.59
CA THR A 127 18.93 9.57 -26.26
C THR A 127 18.98 9.96 -27.74
N VAL A 128 17.83 10.03 -28.41
CA VAL A 128 17.71 10.44 -29.81
C VAL A 128 18.21 11.88 -30.01
N GLU A 129 17.76 12.82 -29.19
CA GLU A 129 18.18 14.24 -29.25
C GLU A 129 19.69 14.43 -29.08
N ARG A 130 20.35 13.55 -28.29
CA ARG A 130 21.79 13.64 -28.02
C ARG A 130 22.65 12.67 -28.84
N THR A 131 22.09 11.96 -29.82
CA THR A 131 22.82 11.01 -30.67
C THR A 131 24.06 11.64 -31.34
N GLY A 132 23.94 12.86 -31.86
CA GLY A 132 25.07 13.58 -32.48
C GLY A 132 26.23 13.82 -31.50
N LEU A 133 25.92 14.20 -30.26
CA LEU A 133 26.92 14.40 -29.20
C LEU A 133 27.61 13.08 -28.83
N TYR A 134 26.86 11.97 -28.75
CA TYR A 134 27.44 10.65 -28.51
C TYR A 134 28.32 10.18 -29.67
N GLY A 135 27.97 10.54 -30.91
CA GLY A 135 28.78 10.32 -32.10
C GLY A 135 30.14 11.01 -32.02
N VAL A 136 30.16 12.28 -31.62
CA VAL A 136 31.41 13.05 -31.40
C VAL A 136 32.25 12.45 -30.27
N LEU A 137 31.63 12.10 -29.13
CA LEU A 137 32.31 11.43 -28.02
C LEU A 137 32.98 10.12 -28.45
N LYS A 138 32.27 9.33 -29.27
CA LYS A 138 32.80 8.08 -29.82
C LYS A 138 33.95 8.33 -30.80
N ALA A 139 33.87 9.39 -31.62
CA ALA A 139 34.93 9.79 -32.54
C ALA A 139 36.23 10.23 -31.81
N ILE A 140 36.10 10.80 -30.61
CA ILE A 140 37.23 11.19 -29.74
C ILE A 140 37.73 9.99 -28.88
N GLY A 141 37.12 8.80 -29.03
CA GLY A 141 37.61 7.55 -28.43
C GLY A 141 36.79 7.02 -27.25
N ALA A 142 35.63 7.59 -26.94
CA ALA A 142 34.76 7.05 -25.90
C ALA A 142 34.20 5.67 -26.28
N ARG A 143 34.24 4.73 -25.33
CA ARG A 143 33.72 3.37 -25.53
C ARG A 143 32.19 3.38 -25.42
N SER A 144 31.48 2.62 -26.25
CA SER A 144 30.01 2.52 -26.15
C SER A 144 29.51 2.12 -24.75
N ARG A 145 30.30 1.30 -24.03
CA ARG A 145 30.00 0.91 -22.64
C ARG A 145 30.07 2.07 -21.65
N SER A 146 30.99 3.04 -21.83
CA SER A 146 31.06 4.19 -20.92
C SER A 146 29.91 5.16 -21.15
N ILE A 147 29.45 5.32 -22.40
CA ILE A 147 28.25 6.10 -22.73
C ILE A 147 27.00 5.44 -22.11
N PHE A 148 26.85 4.12 -22.26
CA PHE A 148 25.77 3.36 -21.63
C PHE A 148 25.77 3.50 -20.10
N ALA A 149 26.93 3.32 -19.46
CA ALA A 149 27.06 3.46 -18.01
C ALA A 149 26.71 4.87 -17.53
N GLY A 150 27.12 5.91 -18.26
CA GLY A 150 26.77 7.30 -17.96
C GLY A 150 25.27 7.56 -18.02
N LEU A 151 24.58 7.02 -19.05
CA LEU A 151 23.13 7.14 -19.19
C LEU A 151 22.37 6.41 -18.07
N VAL A 152 22.81 5.20 -17.71
CA VAL A 152 22.23 4.46 -16.58
C VAL A 152 22.45 5.22 -15.27
N LEU A 153 23.65 5.77 -15.04
CA LEU A 153 23.94 6.57 -13.86
C LEU A 153 23.05 7.81 -13.80
N GLN A 154 22.87 8.51 -14.92
CA GLN A 154 21.96 9.65 -15.01
C GLN A 154 20.52 9.23 -14.67
N ALA A 155 20.04 8.11 -15.21
CA ALA A 155 18.72 7.59 -14.89
C ALA A 155 18.55 7.31 -13.40
N VAL A 156 19.52 6.62 -12.79
CA VAL A 156 19.51 6.31 -11.36
C VAL A 156 19.50 7.60 -10.52
N VAL A 157 20.37 8.56 -10.82
CA VAL A 157 20.46 9.82 -10.06
C VAL A 157 19.17 10.63 -10.18
N VAL A 158 18.63 10.77 -11.39
CA VAL A 158 17.37 11.50 -11.61
C VAL A 158 16.22 10.83 -10.88
N THR A 159 16.10 9.50 -10.97
CA THR A 159 15.05 8.75 -10.26
C THR A 159 15.20 8.86 -8.75
N ALA A 160 16.43 8.81 -8.21
CA ALA A 160 16.68 8.97 -6.78
C ALA A 160 16.28 10.37 -6.27
N VAL A 161 16.66 11.43 -6.99
CA VAL A 161 16.29 12.80 -6.65
C VAL A 161 14.79 13.01 -6.75
N ALA A 162 14.15 12.56 -7.83
CA ALA A 162 12.71 12.64 -8.00
C ALA A 162 11.95 11.88 -6.89
N SER A 163 12.45 10.70 -6.51
CA SER A 163 11.89 9.91 -5.41
C SER A 163 12.02 10.60 -4.06
N ALA A 164 13.15 11.25 -3.79
CA ALA A 164 13.35 12.02 -2.57
C ALA A 164 12.36 13.21 -2.50
N ILE A 165 12.19 13.94 -3.61
CA ILE A 165 11.22 15.04 -3.71
C ILE A 165 9.79 14.51 -3.49
N ALA A 166 9.44 13.39 -4.12
CA ALA A 166 8.13 12.76 -3.95
C ALA A 166 7.88 12.32 -2.50
N GLY A 167 8.90 11.79 -1.81
CA GLY A 167 8.82 11.43 -0.39
C GLY A 167 8.55 12.63 0.50
N VAL A 168 9.26 13.74 0.28
CA VAL A 168 9.01 15.01 0.99
C VAL A 168 7.59 15.50 0.71
N LEU A 169 7.15 15.47 -0.55
CA LEU A 169 5.80 15.90 -0.93
C LEU A 169 4.72 15.04 -0.28
N ALA A 170 4.92 13.72 -0.16
CA ALA A 170 3.99 12.83 0.51
C ALA A 170 3.81 13.19 2.00
N VAL A 171 4.91 13.51 2.70
CA VAL A 171 4.85 13.97 4.10
C VAL A 171 4.18 15.33 4.21
N VAL A 172 4.48 16.26 3.29
CA VAL A 172 3.82 17.58 3.28
C VAL A 172 2.31 17.44 3.04
N LEU A 173 1.90 16.56 2.12
CA LEU A 173 0.48 16.30 1.87
C LEU A 173 -0.21 15.69 3.08
N ASP A 174 0.44 14.76 3.78
CA ASP A 174 -0.07 14.19 5.04
C ASP A 174 -0.35 15.28 6.09
N LEU A 175 0.57 16.25 6.23
CA LEU A 175 0.41 17.37 7.16
C LEU A 175 -0.70 18.36 6.77
N LEU A 176 -1.01 18.47 5.46
CA LEU A 176 -2.04 19.37 4.95
C LEU A 176 -3.45 18.74 4.98
N ILE A 177 -3.53 17.42 4.89
CA ILE A 177 -4.78 16.68 4.99
C ILE A 177 -5.15 16.61 6.47
N GLY A 178 -6.22 17.31 6.87
CA GLY A 178 -6.61 17.43 8.28
C GLY A 178 -6.82 16.08 8.96
N PRO A 179 -6.58 15.98 10.28
CA PRO A 179 -6.76 14.74 11.02
C PRO A 179 -8.20 14.24 10.89
N GLY A 180 -8.36 12.96 10.52
CA GLY A 180 -9.65 12.27 10.45
C GLY A 180 -10.32 12.22 9.07
N SER A 181 -9.77 12.84 8.02
CA SER A 181 -10.36 12.75 6.67
C SER A 181 -9.91 11.52 5.88
N ILE A 182 -8.60 11.24 5.86
CA ILE A 182 -8.01 10.09 5.17
C ILE A 182 -6.93 9.50 6.08
N PRO A 183 -7.08 8.25 6.56
CA PRO A 183 -6.05 7.59 7.33
C PRO A 183 -4.87 7.23 6.41
N LEU A 184 -3.90 8.13 6.30
CA LEU A 184 -2.68 7.93 5.53
C LEU A 184 -1.63 7.28 6.44
N TYR A 185 -1.15 6.09 6.06
CA TYR A 185 -0.07 5.41 6.76
C TYR A 185 1.18 5.34 5.88
N ILE A 186 2.17 6.19 6.20
CA ILE A 186 3.46 6.21 5.50
C ILE A 186 4.43 5.26 6.22
N SER A 187 4.62 4.06 5.65
CA SER A 187 5.65 3.13 6.11
C SER A 187 6.97 3.37 5.39
N PRO A 188 8.11 3.51 6.11
CA PRO A 188 9.44 3.59 5.49
C PRO A 188 9.74 2.40 4.59
N GLY A 189 9.29 1.20 4.96
CA GLY A 189 9.46 -0.02 4.16
C GLY A 189 8.71 0.04 2.83
N ARG A 190 7.50 0.62 2.83
CA ARG A 190 6.70 0.82 1.61
C ARG A 190 7.31 1.90 0.71
N ILE A 191 7.83 3.00 1.27
CA ILE A 191 8.57 3.99 0.49
C ILE A 191 9.79 3.34 -0.17
N ALA A 192 10.60 2.62 0.62
CA ALA A 192 11.82 1.99 0.11
C ALA A 192 11.52 1.01 -1.03
N SER A 193 10.49 0.17 -0.90
CA SER A 193 10.10 -0.77 -1.95
C SER A 193 9.57 -0.06 -3.19
N SER A 194 8.76 1.00 -3.05
CA SER A 194 8.32 1.82 -4.19
C SER A 194 9.47 2.50 -4.92
N VAL A 195 10.43 3.08 -4.20
CA VAL A 195 11.62 3.72 -4.79
C VAL A 195 12.48 2.68 -5.52
N LEU A 196 12.69 1.52 -4.91
CA LEU A 196 13.43 0.42 -5.54
C LEU A 196 12.76 -0.02 -6.85
N LEU A 197 11.45 -0.17 -6.83
CA LEU A 197 10.67 -0.59 -7.99
C LEU A 197 10.77 0.45 -9.12
N LEU A 198 10.64 1.74 -8.80
CA LEU A 198 10.83 2.85 -9.74
C LEU A 198 12.26 2.92 -10.30
N LEU A 199 13.27 2.59 -9.48
CA LEU A 199 14.67 2.57 -9.91
C LEU A 199 14.94 1.42 -10.89
N VAL A 200 14.49 0.20 -10.55
CA VAL A 200 14.55 -0.96 -11.47
C VAL A 200 13.85 -0.62 -12.77
N ALA A 201 12.69 0.03 -12.68
CA ALA A 201 11.92 0.49 -13.81
C ALA A 201 12.67 1.47 -14.71
N ALA A 202 13.29 2.50 -14.12
CA ALA A 202 14.06 3.49 -14.85
C ALA A 202 15.27 2.88 -15.58
N VAL A 203 15.99 1.99 -14.89
CA VAL A 203 17.15 1.28 -15.47
C VAL A 203 16.70 0.37 -16.62
N ALA A 204 15.62 -0.40 -16.44
CA ALA A 204 15.08 -1.27 -17.48
C ALA A 204 14.60 -0.47 -18.70
N GLY A 205 13.87 0.62 -18.48
CA GLY A 205 13.41 1.53 -19.52
C GLY A 205 14.55 2.16 -20.32
N CYS A 206 15.57 2.66 -19.61
CA CYS A 206 16.78 3.21 -20.23
C CYS A 206 17.55 2.16 -21.04
N ALA A 207 17.73 0.95 -20.49
CA ALA A 207 18.45 -0.12 -21.16
C ALA A 207 17.73 -0.61 -22.43
N PHE A 208 16.40 -0.74 -22.37
CA PHE A 208 15.58 -1.14 -23.52
C PHE A 208 15.61 -0.09 -24.64
N SER A 209 15.41 1.17 -24.26
CA SER A 209 15.49 2.31 -25.17
C SER A 209 16.85 2.39 -25.89
N LEU A 210 17.94 2.34 -25.12
CA LEU A 210 19.28 2.48 -25.65
C LEU A 210 19.68 1.31 -26.56
N ARG A 211 19.24 0.08 -26.26
CA ARG A 211 19.38 -1.07 -27.17
C ARG A 211 18.67 -0.84 -28.49
N ARG A 212 17.47 -0.24 -28.47
CA ARG A 212 16.68 0.03 -29.68
C ARG A 212 17.33 1.13 -30.53
N VAL A 213 17.80 2.21 -29.91
CA VAL A 213 18.43 3.35 -30.60
C VAL A 213 19.80 2.97 -31.18
N LEU A 214 20.64 2.25 -30.44
CA LEU A 214 21.97 1.83 -30.91
C LEU A 214 21.93 0.73 -32.00
N ARG A 215 20.78 0.10 -32.21
CA ARG A 215 20.54 -0.82 -33.35
C ARG A 215 20.22 -0.09 -34.64
N ILE A 216 19.90 1.21 -34.58
CA ILE A 216 19.67 2.05 -35.74
C ILE A 216 21.04 2.54 -36.22
N ASP A 217 21.34 2.28 -37.49
CA ASP A 217 22.68 2.41 -38.06
C ASP A 217 23.18 3.88 -38.03
N PRO A 218 24.32 4.18 -37.39
CA PRO A 218 24.86 5.54 -37.26
C PRO A 218 25.13 6.24 -38.60
N ALA A 219 25.31 5.49 -39.68
CA ALA A 219 25.50 6.02 -41.02
C ALA A 219 24.29 6.82 -41.54
N SER A 220 23.08 6.53 -41.02
CA SER A 220 21.86 7.28 -41.36
C SER A 220 21.70 8.61 -40.60
N ALA A 221 22.44 8.82 -39.50
CA ALA A 221 22.30 10.00 -38.64
C ALA A 221 23.29 11.13 -38.98
N LEU A 222 24.30 10.86 -39.81
CA LEU A 222 25.28 11.85 -40.30
C LEU A 222 25.05 12.24 -41.78
N GLY A 223 24.03 11.65 -42.42
CA GLY A 223 23.68 11.87 -43.81
C GLY A 223 22.48 12.81 -43.99
N SER A 224 22.58 14.04 -43.48
CA SER A 224 21.84 15.24 -43.92
C SER A 224 22.51 16.49 -43.38
#